data_AF-A0A7S1HK16-F1
#
_entry.id   AF-A0A7S1HK16-F1
#
_cell.length_a   1.000
_cell.length_b   1.000
_cell.length_c   1.000
_cell.angle_alpha   90.00
_cell.angle_beta   90.00
_cell.angle_gamma   90.00
#
_symmetry.space_group_name_H-M   'P 1'
#
loop_
_entity.id
_entity.type
_entity.pdbx_description
1 polymer ?
#
loop_
_entity_poly.entity_id
_entity_poly.type
_entity_poly.pdbx_seq_one_letter_code
_entity_poly.pdbx_strand_id
1 'polypeptide(L)'
;GRRVRATALRLPEAAGPRAQPSGTLRVLIVGDSSAAGVGAAHQQEALAGRLTEALARLTGQSVGWQLVARSGHRSEQALAALDSTELEPADVLVTALGVNDVVDQVPPARP
;
A
#
# COMPACT_ATOMS: atom_id res chain seq x y z
N GLY A 1 -14.47 -19.55 6.64
CA GLY A 1 -14.45 -18.15 7.09
C GLY A 1 -13.69 -17.96 8.40
N ARG A 2 -14.27 -18.33 9.55
CA ARG A 2 -13.76 -17.94 10.89
C ARG A 2 -12.58 -18.75 11.43
N ARG A 3 -12.60 -20.08 11.27
CA ARG A 3 -11.51 -20.97 11.72
C ARG A 3 -10.19 -20.68 11.00
N VAL A 4 -10.24 -20.42 9.69
CA VAL A 4 -9.05 -20.06 8.89
C VAL A 4 -8.44 -18.73 9.35
N ARG A 5 -9.24 -17.69 9.62
CA ARG A 5 -8.75 -16.42 10.22
C ARG A 5 -8.12 -16.61 11.60
N ALA A 6 -8.65 -17.53 12.40
CA ALA A 6 -8.12 -17.81 13.74
C ALA A 6 -6.77 -18.55 13.71
N THR A 7 -6.55 -19.40 12.69
CA THR A 7 -5.32 -20.20 12.53
C THR A 7 -4.33 -19.61 11.53
N ALA A 8 -4.71 -18.55 10.81
CA ALA A 8 -3.84 -17.91 9.84
C ALA A 8 -2.60 -17.32 10.54
N LEU A 9 -1.42 -17.67 10.03
CA LEU A 9 -0.16 -17.11 10.47
C LEU A 9 -0.21 -15.59 10.29
N ARG A 10 -0.08 -14.84 11.39
CA ARG A 10 0.02 -13.39 11.35
C ARG A 10 1.45 -13.01 10.99
N LEU A 11 1.64 -12.68 9.72
CA LEU A 11 2.90 -12.13 9.24
C LEU A 11 2.97 -10.63 9.52
N PRO A 12 4.14 -10.10 9.90
CA PRO A 12 4.34 -8.66 10.05
C PRO A 12 4.27 -7.96 8.68
N GLU A 13 4.02 -6.66 8.71
CA GLU A 13 4.24 -5.79 7.55
C GLU A 13 5.74 -5.69 7.26
N ALA A 14 6.09 -5.38 6.01
CA ALA A 14 7.48 -5.28 5.61
C ALA A 14 8.18 -4.13 6.34
N ALA A 15 9.39 -4.40 6.86
CA ALA A 15 10.20 -3.43 7.57
C ALA A 15 10.82 -2.38 6.64
N GLY A 16 11.39 -1.33 7.21
CA GLY A 16 12.10 -0.28 6.46
C GLY A 16 11.27 0.98 6.22
N PRO A 17 11.78 1.91 5.41
CA PRO A 17 11.16 3.21 5.21
C PRO A 17 9.82 3.07 4.50
N ARG A 18 8.83 3.90 4.87
CA ARG A 18 7.52 3.99 4.19
C ARG A 18 7.44 5.15 3.21
N ALA A 19 8.52 5.88 3.03
CA ALA A 19 8.65 6.93 2.05
C ALA A 19 10.11 7.10 1.65
N GLN A 20 10.31 7.40 0.37
CA GLN A 20 11.55 7.89 -0.19
C GLN A 20 11.17 8.92 -1.26
N PRO A 21 10.80 10.15 -0.87
CA PRO A 21 10.14 11.11 -1.77
C PRO A 21 11.07 11.68 -2.87
N SER A 22 12.35 11.33 -2.87
CA SER A 22 13.32 11.81 -3.85
C SER A 22 13.16 11.08 -5.19
N GLY A 23 12.71 11.82 -6.21
CA GLY A 23 12.71 11.37 -7.59
C GLY A 23 11.93 12.31 -8.51
N THR A 24 12.19 12.22 -9.81
CA THR A 24 11.48 13.02 -10.83
C THR A 24 10.03 12.58 -10.97
N LEU A 25 9.78 11.26 -10.97
CA LEU A 25 8.44 10.70 -10.93
C LEU A 25 8.05 10.38 -9.49
N ARG A 26 6.95 10.94 -8.99
CA ARG A 26 6.52 10.78 -7.60
C ARG A 26 5.27 9.90 -7.52
N VAL A 27 5.39 8.78 -6.81
CA VAL A 27 4.34 7.76 -6.71
C VAL A 27 3.80 7.69 -5.27
N LEU A 28 2.50 7.89 -5.12
CA LEU A 28 1.79 7.60 -3.88
C LEU A 28 1.16 6.22 -3.98
N ILE A 29 1.39 5.37 -2.99
CA ILE A 29 0.81 4.04 -2.90
C ILE A 29 -0.13 4.02 -1.70
N VAL A 30 -1.40 3.70 -1.93
CA VAL A 30 -2.41 3.58 -0.88
C VAL A 30 -2.94 2.15 -0.90
N GLY A 31 -2.94 1.46 0.24
CA GLY A 31 -3.31 0.04 0.21
C GLY A 31 -3.57 -0.66 1.54
N ASP A 32 -3.84 -1.95 1.42
CA ASP A 32 -4.06 -2.84 2.55
C ASP A 32 -2.77 -3.63 2.91
N SER A 33 -2.91 -4.86 3.38
CA SER A 33 -1.80 -5.79 3.65
C SER A 33 -0.90 -6.04 2.45
N SER A 34 -1.46 -6.06 1.23
CA SER A 34 -0.71 -6.34 0.01
C SER A 34 0.29 -5.22 -0.31
N ALA A 35 -0.15 -3.97 -0.20
CA ALA A 35 0.71 -2.80 -0.37
C ALA A 35 1.66 -2.60 0.81
N ALA A 36 1.21 -2.91 2.04
CA ALA A 36 2.07 -2.84 3.24
C ALA A 36 3.20 -3.87 3.22
N GLY A 37 3.16 -4.86 2.32
CA GLY A 37 4.22 -5.84 2.14
C GLY A 37 4.15 -7.00 3.13
N VAL A 38 2.96 -7.39 3.59
CA VAL A 38 2.82 -8.55 4.48
C VAL A 38 3.43 -9.80 3.83
N GLY A 39 4.44 -10.38 4.49
CA GLY A 39 5.19 -11.54 4.00
C GLY A 39 6.48 -11.21 3.26
N ALA A 40 6.77 -9.94 2.96
CA ALA A 40 8.11 -9.49 2.56
C ALA A 40 8.91 -9.07 3.79
N ALA A 41 10.25 -9.21 3.74
CA ALA A 41 11.08 -8.81 4.87
C ALA A 41 11.21 -7.27 4.94
N HIS A 42 11.41 -6.63 3.79
CA HIS A 42 11.58 -5.17 3.70
C HIS A 42 10.78 -4.54 2.55
N GLN A 43 10.50 -3.23 2.66
CA GLN A 43 9.71 -2.49 1.66
C GLN A 43 10.33 -2.52 0.25
N GLN A 44 11.65 -2.71 0.15
CA GLN A 44 12.37 -2.90 -1.12
C GLN A 44 11.93 -4.18 -1.85
N GLU A 45 11.51 -5.21 -1.10
CA GLU A 45 11.02 -6.48 -1.63
C GLU A 45 9.49 -6.50 -1.80
N ALA A 46 8.79 -5.58 -1.14
CA ALA A 46 7.35 -5.40 -1.21
C ALA A 46 6.92 -4.64 -2.49
N LEU A 47 5.60 -4.38 -2.61
CA LEU A 47 5.02 -3.64 -3.73
C LEU A 47 5.73 -2.30 -3.96
N ALA A 48 5.99 -1.53 -2.90
CA ALA A 48 6.57 -0.20 -3.00
C ALA A 48 7.95 -0.21 -3.67
N GLY A 49 8.86 -1.07 -3.20
CA GLY A 49 10.19 -1.20 -3.79
C GLY A 49 10.16 -1.75 -5.20
N ARG A 50 9.44 -2.85 -5.44
CA ARG A 50 9.41 -3.51 -6.75
C ARG A 50 8.75 -2.67 -7.84
N LEU A 51 7.68 -1.96 -7.50
CA LEU A 51 7.00 -1.06 -8.43
C LEU A 51 7.90 0.10 -8.84
N THR A 52 8.52 0.76 -7.86
CA THR A 52 9.35 1.95 -8.13
C THR A 52 10.64 1.58 -8.88
N GLU A 53 11.24 0.43 -8.56
CA GLU A 53 12.35 -0.15 -9.30
C GLU A 53 11.98 -0.44 -10.77
N ALA A 54 10.81 -1.04 -11.00
CA ALA A 54 10.32 -1.33 -12.34
C ALA A 54 10.02 -0.05 -13.13
N LEU A 55 9.36 0.94 -12.52
CA LEU A 55 9.07 2.23 -13.15
C LEU A 55 10.36 2.98 -13.50
N ALA A 56 11.36 2.98 -12.63
CA ALA A 56 12.65 3.61 -12.89
C ALA A 56 13.33 2.99 -14.12
N ARG A 57 13.32 1.65 -14.23
CA ARG A 57 13.86 0.96 -15.41
C ARG A 57 13.09 1.27 -16.69
N LEU A 58 11.76 1.30 -16.62
CA LEU A 58 10.91 1.51 -17.79
C LEU A 58 11.00 2.94 -18.33
N THR A 59 11.11 3.92 -17.43
CA THR A 59 11.08 5.35 -17.77
C THR A 59 12.46 5.99 -17.89
N GLY A 60 13.49 5.37 -17.34
CA GLY A 60 14.82 5.96 -17.21
C GLY A 60 14.89 7.12 -16.21
N GLN A 61 13.86 7.32 -15.39
CA GLN A 61 13.77 8.41 -14.41
C GLN A 61 13.97 7.92 -12.99
N SER A 62 14.43 8.79 -12.09
CA SER A 62 14.39 8.53 -10.66
C SER A 62 12.94 8.55 -10.18
N VAL A 63 12.60 7.60 -9.30
CA VAL A 63 11.23 7.45 -8.78
C VAL A 63 11.23 7.66 -7.28
N GLY A 64 10.57 8.72 -6.84
CA GLY A 64 10.27 8.98 -5.44
C GLY A 64 8.93 8.34 -5.08
N TRP A 65 8.77 7.91 -3.83
CA TRP A 65 7.54 7.26 -3.41
C TRP A 65 7.14 7.48 -1.96
N GLN A 66 5.85 7.31 -1.69
CA GLN A 66 5.23 7.38 -0.36
C GLN A 66 4.20 6.26 -0.23
N LEU A 67 4.07 5.67 0.97
CA LEU A 67 3.21 4.51 1.22
C LEU A 67 2.28 4.73 2.40
N VAL A 68 0.99 4.90 2.10
CA VAL A 68 -0.12 4.90 3.06
C VAL A 68 -0.84 3.56 2.98
N ALA A 69 -0.33 2.56 3.69
CA ALA A 69 -0.93 1.23 3.67
C ALA A 69 -0.89 0.57 5.04
N ARG A 70 -1.88 -0.28 5.34
CA ARG A 70 -1.86 -1.04 6.59
C ARG A 70 -2.60 -2.34 6.44
N SER A 71 -2.07 -3.38 7.05
CA SER A 71 -2.67 -4.70 7.08
C SER A 71 -4.07 -4.65 7.69
N GLY A 72 -5.04 -5.22 6.97
CA GLY A 72 -6.44 -5.27 7.40
C GLY A 72 -7.26 -4.01 7.14
N HIS A 73 -6.70 -2.94 6.57
CA HIS A 73 -7.50 -1.77 6.20
C HIS A 73 -8.55 -2.10 5.15
N ARG A 74 -9.78 -1.65 5.39
CA ARG A 74 -10.83 -1.46 4.39
C ARG A 74 -10.66 -0.14 3.66
N SER A 75 -11.40 0.06 2.57
CA SER A 75 -11.39 1.29 1.78
C SER A 75 -11.62 2.55 2.62
N GLU A 76 -12.62 2.56 3.51
CA GLU A 76 -12.92 3.70 4.40
C GLU A 76 -11.77 4.04 5.36
N GLN A 77 -11.05 3.02 5.85
CA GLN A 77 -9.95 3.20 6.79
C GLN A 77 -8.68 3.66 6.07
N ALA A 78 -8.47 3.18 4.85
CA ALA A 78 -7.40 3.67 3.99
C ALA A 78 -7.64 5.14 3.59
N LEU A 79 -8.88 5.53 3.31
CA LEU A 79 -9.25 6.92 3.04
C LEU A 79 -8.99 7.80 4.27
N ALA A 80 -9.46 7.40 5.45
CA ALA A 80 -9.19 8.16 6.68
C ALA A 80 -7.68 8.27 6.98
N ALA A 81 -6.90 7.21 6.72
CA ALA A 81 -5.45 7.25 6.87
C ALA A 81 -4.82 8.24 5.89
N LEU A 82 -5.28 8.25 4.64
CA LEU A 82 -4.84 9.18 3.60
C LEU A 82 -5.11 10.64 4.03
N ASP A 83 -6.32 10.94 4.49
CA ASP A 83 -6.72 12.29 4.93
C ASP A 83 -5.92 12.78 6.15
N SER A 84 -5.47 11.85 7.00
CA SER A 84 -4.70 12.15 8.22
C SER A 84 -3.19 12.21 8.02
N THR A 85 -2.69 11.82 6.84
CA THR A 85 -1.25 11.76 6.56
C THR A 85 -0.81 13.04 5.85
N GLU A 86 0.21 13.71 6.37
CA GLU A 86 0.88 14.77 5.64
C GLU A 86 1.69 14.15 4.49
N LEU A 87 1.34 14.51 3.26
CA LEU A 87 1.90 13.91 2.05
C LEU A 87 2.57 14.94 1.17
N GLU A 88 3.73 14.55 0.64
CA GLU A 88 4.35 15.28 -0.46
C GLU A 88 3.52 15.11 -1.75
N PRO A 89 3.58 16.05 -2.71
CA PRO A 89 2.84 15.92 -3.94
C PRO A 89 3.25 14.67 -4.74
N ALA A 90 2.27 14.03 -5.36
CA ALA A 90 2.46 12.85 -6.20
C ALA A 90 1.92 13.08 -7.61
N ASP A 91 2.58 12.49 -8.60
CA ASP A 91 2.16 12.52 -10.01
C ASP A 91 1.22 11.36 -10.33
N VAL A 92 1.40 10.24 -9.61
CA VAL A 92 0.64 9.00 -9.80
C VAL A 92 0.21 8.45 -8.45
N LEU A 93 -1.07 8.11 -8.33
CA LEU A 93 -1.63 7.34 -7.22
C LEU A 93 -1.86 5.89 -7.66
N VAL A 94 -1.34 4.94 -6.88
CA VAL A 94 -1.60 3.51 -7.05
C VAL A 94 -2.37 3.01 -5.84
N THR A 95 -3.54 2.43 -6.06
CA THR A 95 -4.37 1.86 -5.00
C THR A 95 -4.41 0.34 -5.07
N ALA A 96 -4.15 -0.32 -3.95
CA ALA A 96 -4.31 -1.78 -3.77
C ALA A 96 -5.16 -2.04 -2.52
N LEU A 97 -6.48 -1.97 -2.68
CA LEU A 97 -7.49 -2.03 -1.62
C LEU A 97 -8.69 -2.87 -2.07
N GLY A 98 -9.53 -3.25 -1.10
CA GLY A 98 -10.87 -3.80 -1.35
C GLY A 98 -11.05 -5.25 -0.93
N VAL A 99 -9.97 -6.02 -0.73
CA VAL A 99 -10.12 -7.42 -0.29
C VAL A 99 -10.75 -7.50 1.10
N ASN A 100 -10.43 -6.57 2.00
CA ASN A 100 -11.00 -6.54 3.34
C ASN A 100 -12.48 -6.13 3.33
N ASP A 101 -12.85 -5.20 2.45
CA ASP A 101 -14.24 -4.81 2.22
C ASP A 101 -15.07 -6.01 1.74
N VAL A 102 -14.55 -6.77 0.75
CA VAL A 102 -15.20 -7.98 0.25
C VAL A 102 -15.29 -9.05 1.33
N VAL A 103 -14.21 -9.30 2.07
CA VAL A 103 -14.20 -10.34 3.13
C VAL A 103 -15.17 -10.00 4.25
N ASP A 104 -15.27 -8.72 4.62
CA ASP A 104 -16.18 -8.25 5.67
C ASP A 104 -17.59 -7.89 5.14
N GLN A 105 -17.85 -8.10 3.84
CA GLN A 105 -19.12 -7.84 3.17
C GLN A 105 -19.61 -6.40 3.33
N VAL A 106 -18.68 -5.44 3.25
CA VAL A 106 -18.99 -4.01 3.29
C VAL A 106 -19.74 -3.62 2.01
N PRO A 107 -20.93 -3.02 2.11
CA PRO A 107 -21.66 -2.54 0.94
C PRO A 107 -20.88 -1.44 0.21
N PRO A 108 -20.86 -1.42 -1.13
CA PRO A 108 -20.28 -0.29 -1.86
C PRO A 108 -21.08 0.99 -1.56
N ALA A 109 -20.37 2.11 -1.41
CA ALA A 109 -21.02 3.41 -1.35
C ALA A 109 -21.83 3.62 -2.63
N ARG A 110 -23.06 4.14 -2.50
CA ARG A 110 -23.86 4.53 -3.66
C ARG A 110 -23.31 5.87 -4.17
N PRO A 111 -23.08 6.00 -5.49
CA PRO A 111 -22.61 7.24 -6.10
C PRO A 111 -23.66 8.36 -6.01
#